data_AF-A0A5K0ZU06-F1
#
_entry.id   AF-A0A5K0ZU06-F1
#
_cell.length_a   1.000
_cell.length_b   1.000
_cell.length_c   1.000
_cell.angle_alpha   90.00
_cell.angle_beta   90.00
_cell.angle_gamma   90.00
#
_symmetry.space_group_name_H-M   'P 1'
#
loop_
_entity.id
_entity.type
_entity.pdbx_description
1 polymer ?
#
loop_
_entity_poly.entity_id
_entity_poly.type
_entity_poly.pdbx_seq_one_letter_code
_entity_poly.pdbx_strand_id
1 'polypeptide(L)'
;ASTLYKNRDTKHWDEIMKRWSGLRDDEIYKTLRVSYDDLNSSDERSIFLDVACFFGGIDEETAIYIWDACGFSSRLSIKALIDKSLIEIIDGKLELPNMLREMGRRIVGEELGTGPETQSRLWVKEEIINVLEQQK
;
A
#
# COMPACT_ATOMS: atom_id res chain seq x y z
N ALA A 1 -11.77 50.99 21.33
CA ALA A 1 -12.31 49.80 20.65
C ALA A 1 -11.61 49.67 19.30
N SER A 2 -11.01 48.57 18.86
CA SER A 2 -10.91 47.19 19.32
C SER A 2 -9.60 46.63 18.74
N THR A 3 -8.69 46.19 19.60
CA THR A 3 -7.40 45.56 19.27
C THR A 3 -7.50 44.02 19.26
N LEU A 4 -8.57 43.44 18.72
CA LEU A 4 -8.87 42.01 18.93
C LEU A 4 -9.14 41.19 17.65
N TYR A 5 -8.44 41.43 16.53
CA TYR A 5 -8.67 40.62 15.32
C TYR A 5 -7.44 40.29 14.46
N LYS A 6 -6.25 40.05 15.04
CA LYS A 6 -5.09 39.66 14.20
C LYS A 6 -4.16 38.55 14.70
N ASN A 7 -4.49 37.82 15.76
CA ASN A 7 -3.59 36.75 16.23
C ASN A 7 -4.26 35.56 16.93
N ARG A 8 -5.54 35.28 16.65
CA ARG A 8 -6.08 33.95 16.93
C ARG A 8 -5.74 33.01 15.78
N ASP A 9 -4.51 32.52 15.90
CA ASP A 9 -4.24 31.09 15.93
C ASP A 9 -4.19 30.35 14.58
N THR A 10 -3.31 30.83 13.70
CA THR A 10 -2.89 30.07 12.50
C THR A 10 -2.43 28.65 12.87
N LYS A 11 -1.71 28.49 13.98
CA LYS A 11 -1.30 27.18 14.50
C LYS A 11 -2.48 26.28 14.83
N HIS A 12 -3.52 26.78 15.50
CA HIS A 12 -4.74 26.02 15.75
C HIS A 12 -5.45 25.61 14.47
N TRP A 13 -5.52 26.49 13.45
CA TRP A 13 -6.08 26.13 12.16
C TRP A 13 -5.24 25.10 11.41
N ASP A 14 -3.91 25.17 11.51
CA ASP A 14 -2.99 24.16 10.96
C ASP A 14 -3.18 22.80 11.63
N GLU A 15 -3.33 22.77 12.96
CA GLU A 15 -3.61 21.56 13.74
C GLU A 15 -4.97 20.94 13.38
N ILE A 16 -6.00 21.77 13.22
CA ILE A 16 -7.31 21.34 12.73
C ILE A 16 -7.16 20.77 11.32
N MET A 17 -6.53 21.48 10.39
CA MET A 17 -6.33 21.01 9.02
C MET A 17 -5.56 19.69 8.95
N LYS A 18 -4.53 19.52 9.79
CA LYS A 18 -3.78 18.26 9.91
C LYS A 18 -4.67 17.12 10.43
N ARG A 19 -5.49 17.37 11.46
CA ARG A 19 -6.46 16.39 11.98
C ARG A 19 -7.50 16.02 10.92
N TRP A 20 -8.02 17.00 10.21
CA TRP A 20 -9.01 16.80 9.14
C TRP A 20 -8.40 16.05 7.95
N SER A 21 -7.14 16.31 7.61
CA SER A 21 -6.42 15.50 6.62
C SER A 21 -6.35 14.05 7.07
N GLY A 22 -5.86 13.78 8.28
CA GLY A 22 -5.76 12.41 8.79
C GLY A 22 -7.11 11.68 8.86
N LEU A 23 -8.19 12.37 9.25
CA LEU A 23 -9.54 11.79 9.25
C LEU A 23 -10.00 11.43 7.82
N ARG A 24 -9.75 12.31 6.85
CA ARG A 24 -10.06 12.03 5.44
C ARG A 24 -9.19 10.88 4.91
N ASP A 25 -7.93 10.83 5.28
CA ASP A 25 -7.00 9.76 4.88
C ASP A 25 -7.47 8.40 5.44
N ASP A 26 -8.01 8.37 6.66
CA ASP A 26 -8.61 7.16 7.25
C ASP A 26 -9.94 6.76 6.60
N GLU A 27 -10.79 7.71 6.23
CA GLU A 27 -12.03 7.42 5.49
C GLU A 27 -11.72 6.87 4.10
N ILE A 28 -10.80 7.52 3.37
CA ILE A 28 -10.31 7.06 2.06
C ILE A 28 -9.72 5.66 2.20
N TYR A 29 -8.87 5.43 3.20
CA TYR A 29 -8.28 4.12 3.45
C TYR A 29 -9.35 3.05 3.67
N LYS A 30 -10.35 3.31 4.52
CA LYS A 30 -11.45 2.37 4.77
C LYS A 30 -12.26 2.09 3.50
N THR A 31 -12.54 3.11 2.69
CA THR A 31 -13.27 2.95 1.43
C THR A 31 -12.47 2.11 0.44
N LEU A 32 -11.18 2.39 0.25
CA LEU A 32 -10.34 1.61 -0.65
C LEU A 32 -10.17 0.18 -0.15
N ARG A 33 -9.99 -0.03 1.16
CA ARG A 33 -9.75 -1.35 1.76
C ARG A 33 -10.84 -2.37 1.44
N VAL A 34 -12.10 -1.93 1.33
CA VAL A 34 -13.22 -2.82 0.93
C VAL A 34 -12.88 -3.59 -0.36
N SER A 35 -12.26 -2.93 -1.34
CA SER A 35 -11.88 -3.59 -2.60
C SER A 35 -10.82 -4.69 -2.42
N TYR A 36 -9.92 -4.55 -1.45
CA TYR A 36 -8.94 -5.57 -1.08
C TYR A 36 -9.58 -6.71 -0.27
N ASP A 37 -10.43 -6.38 0.69
CA ASP A 37 -11.11 -7.37 1.53
C ASP A 37 -12.01 -8.29 0.68
N ASP A 38 -12.59 -7.75 -0.40
CA ASP A 38 -13.42 -8.45 -1.42
C ASP A 38 -12.62 -9.33 -2.40
N LEU A 39 -11.31 -9.49 -2.23
CA LEU A 39 -10.50 -10.44 -3.02
C LEU A 39 -10.77 -11.87 -2.58
N ASN A 40 -10.94 -12.78 -3.55
CA ASN A 40 -11.47 -14.11 -3.26
C ASN A 40 -10.37 -15.11 -2.90
N SER A 41 -9.21 -15.00 -3.55
CA SER A 41 -8.10 -15.94 -3.37
C SER A 41 -6.97 -15.35 -2.53
N SER A 42 -6.20 -16.24 -1.88
CA SER A 42 -4.93 -15.88 -1.23
C SER A 42 -3.92 -15.31 -2.21
N ASP A 43 -3.96 -15.81 -3.45
CA ASP A 43 -3.04 -15.43 -4.52
C ASP A 43 -3.30 -13.99 -4.97
N GLU A 44 -4.56 -13.61 -5.22
CA GLU A 44 -4.95 -12.21 -5.49
C GLU A 44 -4.47 -11.26 -4.39
N ARG A 45 -4.72 -11.60 -3.12
CA ARG A 45 -4.31 -10.78 -1.98
C ARG A 45 -2.80 -10.66 -1.89
N SER A 46 -2.07 -11.76 -2.08
CA SER A 46 -0.61 -11.79 -2.01
C SER A 46 0.02 -10.99 -3.14
N ILE A 47 -0.46 -11.18 -4.37
CA ILE A 47 0.02 -10.46 -5.55
C ILE A 47 -0.21 -8.96 -5.41
N PHE A 48 -1.39 -8.53 -4.95
CA PHE A 48 -1.65 -7.12 -4.71
C PHE A 48 -0.63 -6.49 -3.75
N LEU A 49 -0.35 -7.16 -2.62
CA LEU A 49 0.62 -6.68 -1.64
C LEU A 49 2.06 -6.72 -2.18
N ASP A 50 2.40 -7.75 -2.95
CA ASP A 50 3.70 -7.86 -3.63
C ASP A 50 3.92 -6.70 -4.61
N VAL A 51 2.90 -6.32 -5.39
CA VAL A 51 2.96 -5.15 -6.29
C VAL A 51 3.06 -3.84 -5.51
N ALA A 52 2.34 -3.69 -4.40
CA ALA A 52 2.41 -2.50 -3.56
C ALA A 52 3.80 -2.28 -2.93
N CYS A 53 4.49 -3.37 -2.60
CA CYS A 53 5.78 -3.33 -1.93
C CYS A 53 6.97 -3.34 -2.91
N PHE A 54 6.94 -4.18 -3.95
CA PHE A 54 8.12 -4.53 -4.75
C PHE A 54 7.93 -4.45 -6.26
N PHE A 55 6.81 -4.96 -6.77
CA PHE A 55 6.66 -5.25 -8.21
C PHE A 55 6.09 -4.09 -9.04
N GLY A 56 5.87 -2.92 -8.45
CA GLY A 56 5.49 -1.72 -9.21
C GLY A 56 6.57 -1.34 -10.25
N GLY A 57 6.15 -1.24 -11.52
CA GLY A 57 7.01 -0.94 -12.67
C GLY A 57 7.77 -2.14 -13.25
N ILE A 58 7.54 -3.35 -12.73
CA ILE A 58 8.14 -4.59 -13.24
C ILE A 58 7.34 -5.11 -14.44
N ASP A 59 8.05 -5.67 -15.42
CA ASP A 59 7.46 -6.35 -16.58
C ASP A 59 6.51 -7.49 -16.14
N GLU A 60 5.32 -7.52 -16.75
CA GLU A 60 4.23 -8.43 -16.36
C GLU A 60 4.66 -9.91 -16.47
N GLU A 61 5.29 -10.29 -17.58
CA GLU A 61 5.69 -11.68 -17.84
C GLU A 61 6.77 -12.14 -16.85
N THR A 62 7.69 -11.23 -16.50
CA THR A 62 8.69 -11.48 -15.46
C THR A 62 8.04 -11.71 -14.10
N ALA A 63 7.06 -10.89 -13.72
CA ALA A 63 6.37 -11.03 -12.45
C ALA A 63 5.53 -12.33 -12.39
N ILE A 64 4.81 -12.65 -13.47
CA ILE A 64 4.07 -13.91 -13.64
C ILE A 64 5.01 -15.10 -13.45
N TYR A 65 6.17 -15.10 -14.10
CA TYR A 65 7.13 -16.19 -13.99
C TYR A 65 7.57 -16.43 -12.54
N ILE A 66 7.80 -15.37 -11.77
CA ILE A 66 8.21 -15.46 -10.36
C ILE A 66 7.07 -16.05 -9.51
N TRP A 67 5.85 -15.54 -9.65
CA TRP A 67 4.70 -16.04 -8.88
C TRP A 67 4.31 -17.48 -9.27
N ASP A 68 4.36 -17.84 -10.55
CA ASP A 68 4.11 -19.20 -11.01
C ASP A 68 5.16 -20.18 -10.44
N ALA A 69 6.43 -19.76 -10.35
CA ALA A 69 7.47 -20.53 -9.69
C ALA A 69 7.23 -20.72 -8.17
N CYS A 70 6.48 -19.81 -7.54
CA CYS A 70 5.98 -19.93 -6.17
C CYS A 70 4.65 -20.72 -6.06
N GLY A 71 4.12 -21.22 -7.16
CA GLY A 71 2.89 -22.04 -7.20
C GLY A 71 1.59 -21.23 -7.24
N PHE A 72 1.65 -19.93 -7.54
CA PHE A 72 0.47 -19.08 -7.59
C PHE A 72 -0.29 -19.29 -8.90
N SER A 73 -1.60 -19.03 -8.87
CA SER A 73 -2.42 -18.91 -10.09
C SER A 73 -2.29 -17.51 -10.68
N SER A 74 -1.09 -17.13 -11.12
CA SER A 74 -0.69 -15.73 -11.33
C SER A 74 -1.53 -15.03 -12.39
N ARG A 75 -1.70 -15.62 -13.58
CA ARG A 75 -2.47 -14.99 -14.67
C ARG A 75 -3.94 -14.78 -14.33
N LEU A 76 -4.56 -15.74 -13.63
CA LEU A 76 -5.96 -15.61 -13.20
C LEU A 76 -6.10 -14.50 -12.14
N SER A 77 -5.17 -14.47 -11.20
CA SER A 77 -5.16 -13.50 -10.10
C SER A 77 -4.89 -12.08 -10.60
N ILE A 78 -3.91 -11.88 -11.49
CA ILE A 78 -3.62 -10.59 -12.13
C ILE A 78 -4.85 -10.11 -12.90
N LYS A 79 -5.49 -10.98 -13.69
CA LYS A 79 -6.71 -10.63 -14.40
C LYS A 79 -7.82 -10.16 -13.46
N ALA A 80 -8.05 -10.87 -12.35
CA ALA A 80 -9.06 -10.49 -11.36
C ALA A 80 -8.77 -9.13 -10.71
N LEU A 81 -7.49 -8.84 -10.45
CA LEU A 81 -7.07 -7.54 -9.91
C LEU A 81 -7.27 -6.40 -10.93
N ILE A 82 -7.00 -6.64 -12.21
CA ILE A 82 -7.28 -5.66 -13.28
C ILE A 82 -8.78 -5.41 -13.42
N ASP A 83 -9.59 -6.47 -13.43
CA ASP A 83 -11.05 -6.38 -13.54
C ASP A 83 -11.67 -5.58 -12.36
N LYS A 84 -11.00 -5.57 -11.21
CA LYS A 84 -11.37 -4.78 -10.01
C LYS A 84 -10.69 -3.40 -9.96
N SER A 85 -9.92 -3.02 -10.98
CA SER A 85 -9.14 -1.78 -11.04
C SER A 85 -8.17 -1.61 -9.86
N LEU A 86 -7.66 -2.73 -9.35
CA LEU A 86 -6.72 -2.77 -8.24
C LEU A 86 -5.27 -2.77 -8.69
N ILE A 87 -4.98 -3.13 -9.93
CA ILE A 87 -3.69 -3.00 -10.61
C ILE A 87 -3.95 -2.62 -12.07
N GLU A 88 -2.92 -2.10 -12.72
CA GLU A 88 -2.96 -1.74 -14.15
C GLU A 88 -1.74 -2.32 -14.86
N ILE A 89 -1.84 -2.50 -16.19
CA ILE A 89 -0.68 -2.79 -17.03
C ILE A 89 -0.46 -1.62 -17.97
N ILE A 90 0.67 -0.94 -17.81
CA ILE A 90 1.06 0.22 -18.63
C ILE A 90 2.39 -0.13 -19.29
N ASP A 91 2.43 -0.08 -20.63
CA ASP A 91 3.63 -0.43 -21.41
C ASP A 91 4.22 -1.81 -21.05
N GLY A 92 3.36 -2.79 -20.79
CA GLY A 92 3.75 -4.16 -20.41
C GLY A 92 4.23 -4.31 -18.96
N LYS A 93 4.11 -3.27 -18.14
CA LYS A 93 4.55 -3.26 -16.75
C LYS A 93 3.38 -3.20 -15.78
N LEU A 94 3.51 -3.90 -14.66
CA LEU A 94 2.58 -3.83 -13.55
C LEU A 94 2.65 -2.47 -12.88
N GLU A 95 1.55 -1.74 -12.91
CA GLU A 95 1.40 -0.46 -12.24
C GLU A 95 0.34 -0.54 -11.15
N LEU A 96 0.55 0.29 -10.13
CA LEU A 96 -0.36 0.40 -9.01
C LEU A 96 -0.57 1.87 -8.69
N PRO A 97 -1.81 2.40 -8.80
CA PRO A 97 -2.12 3.77 -8.43
C PRO A 97 -1.60 4.11 -7.04
N ASN A 98 -1.05 5.31 -6.85
CA ASN A 98 -0.36 5.70 -5.60
C ASN A 98 -1.23 5.46 -4.35
N MET A 99 -2.53 5.77 -4.41
CA MET A 99 -3.44 5.56 -3.27
C MET A 99 -3.61 4.07 -2.92
N LEU A 100 -3.67 3.19 -3.92
CA LEU A 100 -3.74 1.74 -3.71
C LEU A 100 -2.40 1.18 -3.20
N ARG A 101 -1.28 1.77 -3.65
CA ARG A 101 0.06 1.45 -3.13
C ARG A 101 0.21 1.81 -1.66
N GLU A 102 -0.23 3.00 -1.26
CA GLU A 102 -0.25 3.43 0.13
C GLU A 102 -1.18 2.54 0.97
N MET A 103 -2.36 2.21 0.45
CA MET A 103 -3.27 1.27 1.10
C MET A 103 -2.63 -0.11 1.31
N GLY A 104 -2.02 -0.71 0.28
CA GLY A 104 -1.38 -2.02 0.39
C GLY A 104 -0.25 -2.03 1.41
N ARG A 105 0.60 -1.01 1.42
CA ARG A 105 1.67 -0.86 2.42
C ARG A 105 1.14 -0.70 3.84
N ARG A 106 0.04 0.06 4.00
CA ARG A 106 -0.64 0.17 5.30
C ARG A 106 -1.20 -1.16 5.76
N ILE A 107 -1.77 -1.96 4.87
CA ILE A 107 -2.25 -3.32 5.18
C ILE A 107 -1.10 -4.20 5.69
N VAL A 108 0.04 -4.24 4.99
CA VAL A 108 1.20 -5.03 5.46
C VAL A 108 1.67 -4.61 6.85
N GLY A 109 1.68 -3.30 7.12
CA GLY A 109 2.04 -2.77 8.44
C GLY A 109 1.06 -3.16 9.55
N GLU A 110 -0.18 -3.53 9.21
CA GLU A 110 -1.20 -3.99 10.16
C GLU A 110 -1.16 -5.51 10.39
N GLU A 111 -0.59 -6.30 9.47
CA GLU A 111 -0.67 -7.78 9.49
C GLU A 111 -0.01 -8.40 10.73
N LEU A 112 1.12 -7.88 11.21
CA LEU A 112 1.88 -8.49 12.32
C LEU A 112 2.80 -7.47 13.00
N GLY A 113 2.47 -7.07 14.24
CA GLY A 113 3.37 -6.38 15.19
C GLY A 113 3.90 -5.00 14.76
N THR A 114 4.38 -4.20 15.73
CA THR A 114 4.88 -2.83 15.46
C THR A 114 6.31 -2.79 14.94
N GLY A 115 6.91 -3.92 14.54
CA GLY A 115 8.32 -4.04 14.16
C GLY A 115 8.52 -4.52 12.71
N PRO A 116 9.59 -4.08 12.02
CA PRO A 116 9.92 -4.57 10.67
C PRO A 116 10.18 -6.08 10.63
N GLU A 117 10.68 -6.67 11.72
CA GLU A 117 10.95 -8.10 11.83
C GLU A 117 9.70 -8.99 11.83
N THR A 118 8.52 -8.41 12.10
CA THR A 118 7.25 -9.13 12.13
C THR A 118 6.45 -8.97 10.84
N GLN A 119 6.81 -8.03 9.97
CA GLN A 119 6.07 -7.77 8.72
C GLN A 119 6.30 -8.88 7.69
N SER A 120 5.23 -9.26 6.98
CA SER A 120 5.31 -10.25 5.90
C SER A 120 6.16 -9.77 4.72
N ARG A 121 6.27 -8.44 4.54
CA ARG A 121 6.99 -7.77 3.46
C ARG A 121 7.63 -6.48 3.97
N LEU A 122 8.83 -6.17 3.49
CA LEU A 122 9.54 -4.93 3.80
C LEU A 122 9.76 -4.13 2.52
N TRP A 123 9.38 -2.85 2.50
CA TRP A 123 9.56 -1.99 1.32
C TRP A 123 10.35 -0.70 1.62
N VAL A 124 10.71 -0.47 2.89
CA VAL A 124 11.58 0.63 3.31
C VAL A 124 13.02 0.13 3.30
N LYS A 125 13.86 0.77 2.49
CA LYS A 125 15.24 0.33 2.27
C LYS A 125 16.03 0.20 3.58
N GLU A 126 15.89 1.16 4.47
CA GLU A 126 16.57 1.21 5.76
C GLU A 126 16.15 0.05 6.67
N GLU A 127 14.86 -0.30 6.67
CA GLU A 127 14.33 -1.43 7.44
C GLU A 127 14.84 -2.77 6.89
N ILE A 128 14.89 -2.92 5.56
CA ILE A 128 15.44 -4.12 4.91
C ILE A 128 16.91 -4.32 5.31
N ILE A 129 17.74 -3.27 5.24
CA ILE A 129 19.15 -3.35 5.62
C ILE A 129 19.29 -3.76 7.09
N ASN A 130 18.55 -3.12 7.98
CA ASN A 130 18.60 -3.40 9.41
C ASN A 130 18.22 -4.85 9.73
N VAL A 131 17.13 -5.37 9.15
CA VAL A 131 16.71 -6.77 9.34
C VAL A 131 17.76 -7.74 8.81
N LEU A 132 18.36 -7.47 7.65
CA LEU A 132 19.42 -8.32 7.08
C LEU A 132 20.72 -8.30 7.90
N GLU A 133 21.04 -7.18 8.56
CA GLU A 133 22.21 -7.08 9.44
C GLU A 133 22.01 -7.80 10.77
N GLN A 134 20.78 -7.82 11.30
CA GLN A 134 20.44 -8.53 12.55
C GLN A 134 20.35 -10.05 12.40
N GLN A 135 20.25 -10.56 11.16
CA GLN A 135 20.22 -11.99 10.86
C GLN A 135 21.61 -12.61 10.60
N LYS A 136 22.70 -11.83 10.74
CA LYS A 136 24.08 -12.32 10.65
C LYS A 136 24.57 -12.93 11.96
#